data_AF-A0A1H1YL55-F1
#
_entry.id   AF-A0A1H1YL55-F1
#
_cell.length_a   1.000
_cell.length_b   1.000
_cell.length_c   1.000
_cell.angle_alpha   90.00
_cell.angle_beta   90.00
_cell.angle_gamma   90.00
#
_symmetry.space_group_name_H-M   'P 1'
#
loop_
_entity.id
_entity.type
_entity.pdbx_description
1 polymer ?
#
loop_
_entity_poly.entity_id
_entity_poly.type
_entity_poly.pdbx_seq_one_letter_code
_entity_poly.pdbx_strand_id
1 'polypeptide(L)'
;MSDTADRSDHGRVPSGPASGPVVFDIDVPQYRVDTEPDHRAVGRVVDAELRKLFLGRTVVVRGIGAQHHPGRTVDDLIEIVCRLGTDRYDPDRAGDRYDNLQNKRIDLFAFRRRATPRMRLFEAMSWGFYHSSIAVHGVPVRLDLLLIYDAAQLREVVHQYEGRDDRKRDGYVFRDPDRKPEALLGIAKLSR
;
A
#
# COMPACT_ATOMS: atom_id res chain seq x y z
N MET A 1 56.14 -24.28 -9.22
CA MET A 1 55.84 -22.95 -9.77
C MET A 1 54.76 -23.16 -10.83
N SER A 2 53.54 -23.60 -10.52
CA SER A 2 52.56 -23.12 -9.52
C SER A 2 52.21 -21.66 -9.77
N ASP A 3 51.23 -21.43 -10.64
CA ASP A 3 50.45 -20.20 -10.60
C ASP A 3 48.99 -20.53 -10.96
N THR A 4 48.19 -20.64 -9.90
CA THR A 4 46.77 -20.95 -9.92
C THR A 4 46.05 -19.62 -9.81
N ALA A 5 45.47 -19.12 -10.90
CA ALA A 5 44.69 -17.89 -10.87
C ALA A 5 43.30 -18.18 -10.27
N ASP A 6 43.14 -17.73 -9.03
CA ASP A 6 41.93 -17.66 -8.23
C ASP A 6 40.90 -16.74 -8.90
N ARG A 7 39.79 -17.32 -9.39
CA ARG A 7 38.61 -16.57 -9.82
C ARG A 7 37.62 -16.60 -8.67
N SER A 8 37.64 -15.54 -7.86
CA SER A 8 36.63 -15.25 -6.86
C SER A 8 35.30 -14.94 -7.55
N ASP A 9 34.45 -15.97 -7.63
CA ASP A 9 33.05 -15.90 -7.98
C ASP A 9 32.31 -15.15 -6.85
N HIS A 10 32.00 -13.87 -7.09
CA HIS A 10 31.16 -13.10 -6.19
C HIS A 10 29.75 -13.67 -6.21
N GLY A 11 29.47 -14.47 -5.18
CA GLY A 11 28.19 -15.09 -4.89
C GLY A 11 27.02 -14.17 -5.19
N ARG A 12 26.34 -14.47 -6.29
CA ARG A 12 25.02 -13.95 -6.62
C ARG A 12 24.08 -14.43 -5.51
N VAL A 13 23.67 -13.52 -4.63
CA VAL A 13 22.60 -13.80 -3.67
C VAL A 13 21.40 -14.31 -4.46
N PRO A 14 20.84 -15.50 -4.14
CA PRO A 14 19.69 -16.01 -4.86
C PRO A 14 18.53 -15.02 -4.69
N SER A 15 18.09 -14.43 -5.80
CA SER A 15 16.80 -13.77 -5.88
C SER A 15 15.74 -14.79 -5.47
N GLY A 16 15.04 -14.53 -4.36
CA GLY A 16 13.91 -15.34 -3.91
C GLY A 16 12.85 -15.51 -5.00
N PRO A 17 11.96 -16.49 -4.86
CA PRO A 17 11.15 -16.98 -5.97
C PRO A 17 10.28 -15.89 -6.60
N ALA A 18 10.15 -16.00 -7.92
CA ALA A 18 9.21 -15.30 -8.79
C ALA A 18 7.74 -15.69 -8.50
N SER A 19 7.33 -15.64 -7.24
CA SER A 19 5.93 -15.77 -6.85
C SER A 19 5.34 -14.37 -6.79
N GLY A 20 4.28 -14.13 -7.57
CA GLY A 20 3.52 -12.87 -7.53
C GLY A 20 2.99 -12.53 -6.12
N PRO A 21 2.33 -11.38 -5.96
CA PRO A 21 1.85 -10.94 -4.66
C PRO A 21 0.89 -11.96 -4.04
N VAL A 22 1.00 -12.18 -2.73
CA VAL A 22 0.05 -13.01 -1.99
C VAL A 22 -1.28 -12.25 -1.88
N VAL A 23 -2.35 -12.79 -2.44
CA VAL A 23 -3.71 -12.27 -2.26
C VAL A 23 -4.41 -13.06 -1.16
N PHE A 24 -5.00 -12.39 -0.19
CA PHE A 24 -5.68 -13.03 0.92
C PHE A 24 -6.89 -12.22 1.40
N ASP A 25 -7.94 -12.94 1.79
CA ASP A 25 -9.15 -12.35 2.34
C ASP A 25 -9.03 -12.17 3.86
N ILE A 26 -9.56 -11.04 4.35
CA ILE A 26 -9.76 -10.77 5.77
C ILE A 26 -11.24 -10.53 5.96
N ASP A 27 -11.87 -11.42 6.71
CA ASP A 27 -13.28 -11.30 7.05
C ASP A 27 -13.49 -10.23 8.13
N VAL A 28 -14.19 -9.16 7.77
CA VAL A 28 -14.50 -8.02 8.64
C VAL A 28 -15.96 -7.57 8.46
N PRO A 29 -16.95 -8.43 8.78
CA PRO A 29 -18.38 -8.12 8.62
C PRO A 29 -18.84 -6.86 9.36
N GLN A 30 -18.14 -6.52 10.45
CA GLN A 30 -18.37 -5.34 11.26
C GLN A 30 -17.82 -4.04 10.64
N TYR A 31 -16.98 -4.11 9.60
CA TYR A 31 -16.45 -2.93 8.93
C TYR A 31 -17.43 -2.39 7.89
N ARG A 32 -18.38 -1.59 8.39
CA ARG A 32 -19.35 -0.84 7.61
C ARG A 32 -19.08 0.65 7.79
N VAL A 33 -19.47 1.46 6.80
CA VAL A 33 -19.17 2.91 6.74
C VAL A 33 -20.41 3.77 6.58
N ASP A 34 -21.59 3.18 6.64
CA ASP A 34 -22.87 3.89 6.76
C ASP A 34 -23.00 4.63 8.11
N THR A 35 -22.25 4.18 9.11
CA THR A 35 -22.00 4.85 10.39
C THR A 35 -20.51 4.85 10.69
N GLU A 36 -20.05 5.68 11.64
CA GLU A 36 -18.64 5.70 12.01
C GLU A 36 -18.22 4.33 12.57
N PRO A 37 -17.25 3.64 11.93
CA PRO A 37 -16.82 2.32 12.39
C PRO A 37 -16.11 2.40 13.75
N ASP A 38 -16.16 1.32 14.53
CA ASP A 38 -15.17 1.11 15.60
C ASP A 38 -13.81 0.77 14.96
N HIS A 39 -13.09 1.83 14.55
CA HIS A 39 -11.78 1.75 13.90
C HIS A 39 -10.78 0.91 14.68
N ARG A 40 -10.87 0.93 16.01
CA ARG A 40 -9.98 0.16 16.87
C ARG A 40 -10.34 -1.32 16.85
N ALA A 41 -11.62 -1.67 16.94
CA ALA A 41 -12.06 -3.06 16.88
C ALA A 41 -11.78 -3.69 15.52
N VAL A 42 -12.12 -3.00 14.43
CA VAL A 42 -11.80 -3.45 13.06
C VAL A 42 -10.29 -3.54 12.88
N GLY A 43 -9.55 -2.54 13.33
CA GLY A 43 -8.09 -2.50 13.24
C GLY A 43 -7.40 -3.68 13.90
N ARG A 44 -7.90 -4.15 15.06
CA ARG A 44 -7.37 -5.35 15.71
C ARG A 44 -7.45 -6.60 14.85
N VAL A 45 -8.56 -6.79 14.13
CA VAL A 45 -8.78 -7.96 13.25
C VAL A 45 -7.83 -7.89 12.06
N VAL A 46 -7.86 -6.77 11.33
CA VAL A 46 -7.02 -6.59 10.13
C VAL A 46 -5.54 -6.66 10.47
N ASP A 47 -5.09 -5.96 11.51
CA ASP A 47 -3.68 -5.94 11.89
C ASP A 47 -3.22 -7.33 12.38
N ALA A 48 -4.11 -8.19 12.90
CA ALA A 48 -3.76 -9.56 13.27
C ALA A 48 -3.42 -10.41 12.05
N GLU A 49 -4.22 -10.34 10.99
CA GLU A 49 -3.93 -11.04 9.73
C GLU A 49 -2.66 -10.51 9.06
N LEU A 50 -2.47 -9.19 9.01
CA LEU A 50 -1.24 -8.60 8.47
C LEU A 50 0.01 -9.07 9.24
N ARG A 51 -0.08 -9.23 10.57
CA ARG A 51 1.03 -9.73 11.38
C ARG A 51 1.41 -11.16 11.04
N LYS A 52 0.46 -12.04 10.70
CA LYS A 52 0.78 -13.45 10.35
C LYS A 52 1.75 -13.54 9.17
N LEU A 53 1.63 -12.62 8.22
CA LEU A 53 2.42 -12.63 6.98
C LEU A 53 3.66 -11.74 7.03
N PHE A 54 3.59 -10.61 7.74
CA PHE A 54 4.59 -9.55 7.61
C PHE A 54 5.38 -9.24 8.89
N LEU A 55 5.20 -9.99 9.99
CA LEU A 55 5.87 -9.73 11.25
C LEU A 55 7.39 -9.51 11.08
N GLY A 56 7.90 -8.43 11.67
CA GLY A 56 9.30 -8.04 11.61
C GLY A 56 9.70 -7.23 10.38
N ARG A 57 8.93 -7.29 9.28
CA ARG A 57 9.16 -6.52 8.04
C ARG A 57 8.74 -5.06 8.19
N THR A 58 9.37 -4.19 7.40
CA THR A 58 8.91 -2.82 7.21
C THR A 58 8.17 -2.74 5.88
N VAL A 59 6.89 -2.38 5.94
CA VAL A 59 6.00 -2.33 4.78
C VAL A 59 5.51 -0.91 4.55
N VAL A 60 5.04 -0.65 3.34
CA VAL A 60 4.29 0.55 2.98
C VAL A 60 2.92 0.10 2.52
N VAL A 61 1.87 0.59 3.17
CA VAL A 61 0.50 0.09 2.95
C VAL A 61 -0.40 1.18 2.39
N ARG A 62 -0.98 0.92 1.23
CA ARG A 62 -1.96 1.78 0.56
C ARG A 62 -3.35 1.18 0.69
N GLY A 63 -4.32 2.01 1.07
CA GLY A 63 -5.72 1.62 1.10
C GLY A 63 -6.44 2.03 -0.19
N ILE A 64 -7.35 1.18 -0.67
CA ILE A 64 -8.19 1.46 -1.84
C ILE A 64 -9.64 1.13 -1.49
N GLY A 65 -10.56 2.04 -1.83
CA GLY A 65 -11.99 1.77 -1.88
C GLY A 65 -12.45 1.64 -3.33
N ALA A 66 -13.16 0.58 -3.66
CA ALA A 66 -13.67 0.33 -5.00
C ALA A 66 -14.65 1.41 -5.48
N GLN A 67 -15.29 2.13 -4.54
CA GLN A 67 -16.14 3.29 -4.83
C GLN A 67 -15.42 4.39 -5.61
N HIS A 68 -14.10 4.49 -5.51
CA HIS A 68 -13.28 5.45 -6.29
C HIS A 68 -12.87 4.94 -7.68
N HIS A 69 -13.38 3.78 -8.10
CA HIS A 69 -13.07 3.14 -9.37
C HIS A 69 -14.35 2.73 -10.11
N PRO A 70 -15.06 3.68 -10.73
CA PRO A 70 -16.32 3.41 -11.42
C PRO A 70 -16.16 2.30 -12.47
N GLY A 71 -17.10 1.35 -12.48
CA GLY A 71 -17.12 0.23 -13.42
C GLY A 71 -16.09 -0.87 -13.14
N ARG A 72 -15.43 -0.86 -11.97
CA ARG A 72 -14.51 -1.92 -11.54
C ARG A 72 -15.01 -2.59 -10.27
N THR A 73 -14.99 -3.92 -10.27
CA THR A 73 -15.16 -4.73 -9.07
C THR A 73 -13.87 -4.77 -8.24
N VAL A 74 -13.96 -5.25 -7.00
CA VAL A 74 -12.78 -5.48 -6.17
C VAL A 74 -11.82 -6.47 -6.84
N ASP A 75 -12.36 -7.50 -7.49
CA ASP A 75 -11.54 -8.52 -8.16
C ASP A 75 -10.85 -7.96 -9.42
N ASP A 76 -11.53 -7.10 -10.18
CA ASP A 76 -10.90 -6.37 -11.30
C ASP A 76 -9.71 -5.52 -10.80
N LEU A 77 -9.88 -4.85 -9.66
CA LEU A 77 -8.81 -4.05 -9.07
C LEU A 77 -7.64 -4.91 -8.61
N ILE A 78 -7.90 -6.09 -8.05
CA ILE A 78 -6.84 -7.06 -7.69
C ILE A 78 -6.08 -7.48 -8.94
N GLU A 79 -6.76 -7.88 -10.02
CA GLU A 79 -6.11 -8.31 -11.27
C GLU A 79 -5.21 -7.20 -11.83
N ILE A 80 -5.75 -5.98 -11.91
CA ILE A 80 -5.03 -4.81 -12.39
C ILE A 80 -3.77 -4.54 -11.53
N VAL A 81 -3.92 -4.54 -10.21
CA VAL A 81 -2.82 -4.27 -9.28
C VAL A 81 -1.76 -5.38 -9.36
N CYS A 82 -2.16 -6.64 -9.46
CA CYS A 82 -1.23 -7.76 -9.65
C CYS A 82 -0.42 -7.58 -10.94
N ARG A 83 -1.05 -7.14 -12.03
CA ARG A 83 -0.39 -6.92 -13.32
C ARG A 83 0.52 -5.69 -13.33
N LEU A 84 0.08 -4.58 -12.77
CA LEU A 84 0.75 -3.27 -12.89
C LEU A 84 1.61 -2.91 -11.66
N GLY A 85 1.44 -3.60 -10.55
CA GLY A 85 2.00 -3.24 -9.24
C GLY A 85 1.34 -2.04 -8.58
N THR A 86 0.29 -1.47 -9.16
CA THR A 86 -0.38 -0.27 -8.67
C THR A 86 -1.82 -0.16 -9.19
N ASP A 87 -2.65 0.58 -8.45
CA ASP A 87 -4.02 0.94 -8.81
C ASP A 87 -4.10 2.16 -9.76
N ARG A 88 -2.97 2.78 -10.10
CA ARG A 88 -2.88 3.81 -11.15
C ARG A 88 -2.77 3.16 -12.53
N TYR A 89 -3.87 2.55 -12.98
CA TYR A 89 -3.96 1.85 -14.29
C TYR A 89 -4.31 2.75 -15.47
N ASP A 90 -4.75 3.96 -15.19
CA ASP A 90 -4.95 5.00 -16.19
C ASP A 90 -3.82 6.03 -16.02
N PRO A 91 -2.88 6.13 -16.98
CA PRO A 91 -1.78 7.09 -16.92
C PRO A 91 -2.25 8.54 -17.05
N ASP A 92 -3.45 8.76 -17.60
CA ASP A 92 -4.06 10.07 -17.82
C ASP A 92 -5.09 10.41 -16.74
N ARG A 93 -5.44 9.47 -15.86
CA ARG A 93 -6.23 9.76 -14.66
C ARG A 93 -5.46 10.79 -13.87
N ALA A 94 -5.99 12.02 -13.86
CA ALA A 94 -5.65 13.02 -12.87
C ALA A 94 -5.73 12.29 -11.53
N GLY A 95 -4.58 12.04 -10.90
CA GLY A 95 -4.53 11.26 -9.69
C GLY A 95 -5.36 11.91 -8.62
N ASP A 96 -5.40 11.27 -7.45
CA ASP A 96 -5.90 11.93 -6.26
C ASP A 96 -5.27 13.34 -6.13
N ARG A 97 -5.94 14.24 -5.41
CA ARG A 97 -5.75 15.67 -5.07
C ARG A 97 -4.31 16.20 -4.94
N TYR A 98 -3.34 15.31 -5.00
CA TYR A 98 -1.94 15.43 -4.68
C TYR A 98 -0.99 15.15 -5.87
N ASP A 99 -1.53 14.90 -7.06
CA ASP A 99 -0.69 14.81 -8.25
C ASP A 99 0.06 16.13 -8.44
N ASN A 100 1.39 16.04 -8.45
CA ASN A 100 2.32 17.15 -8.54
C ASN A 100 2.30 18.14 -7.35
N LEU A 101 2.07 17.68 -6.11
CA LEU A 101 2.34 18.51 -4.92
C LEU A 101 3.76 19.10 -4.98
N GLN A 102 3.84 20.42 -5.11
CA GLN A 102 5.10 21.14 -5.22
C GLN A 102 5.99 20.65 -6.39
N ASN A 103 5.40 20.29 -7.53
CA ASN A 103 6.10 19.74 -8.70
C ASN A 103 6.89 18.45 -8.40
N LYS A 104 6.48 17.69 -7.36
CA LYS A 104 7.08 16.40 -7.03
C LYS A 104 6.24 15.29 -7.63
N ARG A 105 6.91 14.39 -8.36
CA ARG A 105 6.32 13.12 -8.76
C ARG A 105 6.11 12.24 -7.52
N ILE A 106 4.88 11.81 -7.30
CA ILE A 106 4.50 10.86 -6.26
C ILE A 106 3.67 9.75 -6.93
N ASP A 107 4.21 8.53 -6.96
CA ASP A 107 3.52 7.40 -7.58
C ASP A 107 2.39 6.88 -6.68
N LEU A 108 2.53 6.98 -5.35
CA LEU A 108 1.47 6.58 -4.41
C LEU A 108 1.57 7.29 -3.06
N PHE A 109 0.40 7.43 -2.40
CA PHE A 109 0.30 7.80 -0.99
C PHE A 109 -0.01 6.58 -0.14
N ALA A 110 0.71 6.40 0.96
CA ALA A 110 0.64 5.20 1.79
C ALA A 110 1.23 5.39 3.20
N PHE A 111 0.93 4.44 4.08
CA PHE A 111 1.44 4.40 5.44
C PHE A 111 2.63 3.45 5.56
N ARG A 112 3.79 3.99 5.90
CA ARG A 112 4.96 3.17 6.26
C ARG A 112 4.85 2.68 7.70
N ARG A 113 5.03 1.37 7.91
CA ARG A 113 4.97 0.76 9.23
C ARG A 113 5.88 -0.45 9.33
N ARG A 114 6.55 -0.62 10.47
CA ARG A 114 7.14 -1.91 10.84
C ARG A 114 6.05 -2.79 11.46
N ALA A 115 5.86 -3.98 10.91
CA ALA A 115 4.96 -4.96 11.49
C ALA A 115 5.56 -5.49 12.81
N THR A 116 4.90 -5.15 13.91
CA THR A 116 5.28 -5.56 15.28
C THR A 116 4.08 -6.18 15.98
N PRO A 117 4.25 -6.92 17.08
CA PRO A 117 3.12 -7.49 17.83
C PRO A 117 2.09 -6.47 18.31
N ARG A 118 2.49 -5.20 18.48
CA ARG A 118 1.64 -4.09 18.95
C ARG A 118 1.25 -3.11 17.84
N MET A 119 1.46 -3.47 16.58
CA MET A 119 1.10 -2.62 15.44
C MET A 119 -0.39 -2.26 15.47
N ARG A 120 -0.67 -0.96 15.29
CA ARG A 120 -2.00 -0.37 15.11
C ARG A 120 -1.99 0.43 13.80
N LEU A 121 -2.03 -0.27 12.68
CA LEU A 121 -1.95 0.34 11.35
C LEU A 121 -3.34 0.64 10.82
N PHE A 122 -4.20 -0.38 10.76
CA PHE A 122 -5.48 -0.25 10.09
C PHE A 122 -6.45 0.68 10.82
N GLU A 123 -6.34 0.83 12.13
CA GLU A 123 -7.09 1.84 12.88
C GLU A 123 -6.83 3.25 12.34
N ALA A 124 -5.56 3.63 12.17
CA ALA A 124 -5.20 4.94 11.64
C ALA A 124 -5.63 5.10 10.17
N MET A 125 -5.50 4.04 9.38
CA MET A 125 -5.92 4.05 7.97
C MET A 125 -7.43 4.22 7.84
N SER A 126 -8.22 3.38 8.52
CA SER A 126 -9.68 3.40 8.43
C SER A 126 -10.26 4.70 8.98
N TRP A 127 -9.71 5.25 10.08
CA TRP A 127 -10.11 6.56 10.59
C TRP A 127 -9.81 7.66 9.58
N GLY A 128 -8.57 7.70 9.06
CA GLY A 128 -8.16 8.70 8.08
C GLY A 128 -9.01 8.64 6.81
N PHE A 129 -9.30 7.45 6.29
CA PHE A 129 -10.09 7.27 5.08
C PHE A 129 -11.55 7.70 5.28
N TYR A 130 -12.17 7.29 6.39
CA TYR A 130 -13.56 7.65 6.71
C TYR A 130 -13.73 9.17 6.84
N HIS A 131 -12.94 9.80 7.71
CA HIS A 131 -13.08 11.24 7.98
C HIS A 131 -12.61 12.12 6.81
N SER A 132 -11.53 11.75 6.12
CA SER A 132 -11.05 12.53 4.97
C SER A 132 -12.01 12.42 3.80
N SER A 133 -12.58 11.24 3.55
CA SER A 133 -13.56 11.07 2.47
C SER A 133 -14.81 11.91 2.71
N ILE A 134 -15.33 11.95 3.95
CA ILE A 134 -16.46 12.83 4.29
C ILE A 134 -16.09 14.29 4.05
N ALA A 135 -14.91 14.73 4.53
CA ALA A 135 -14.48 16.12 4.38
C ALA A 135 -14.28 16.56 2.93
N VAL A 136 -13.91 15.64 2.03
CA VAL A 136 -13.57 15.95 0.64
C VAL A 136 -14.72 15.68 -0.33
N HIS A 137 -15.42 14.57 -0.15
CA HIS A 137 -16.44 14.06 -1.07
C HIS A 137 -17.86 14.14 -0.49
N GLY A 138 -18.01 14.54 0.79
CA GLY A 138 -19.30 14.60 1.48
C GLY A 138 -19.86 13.24 1.88
N VAL A 139 -19.14 12.15 1.58
CA VAL A 139 -19.59 10.77 1.83
C VAL A 139 -18.45 9.92 2.38
N PRO A 140 -18.74 8.97 3.28
CA PRO A 140 -17.75 8.03 3.77
C PRO A 140 -17.44 6.98 2.70
N VAL A 141 -16.18 6.54 2.65
CA VAL A 141 -15.74 5.48 1.75
C VAL A 141 -15.15 4.33 2.56
N ARG A 142 -15.49 3.11 2.17
CA ARG A 142 -14.95 1.87 2.73
C ARG A 142 -13.60 1.56 2.09
N LEU A 143 -12.64 1.10 2.89
CA LEU A 143 -11.46 0.41 2.37
C LEU A 143 -11.87 -1.01 1.97
N ASP A 144 -11.66 -1.37 0.71
CA ASP A 144 -11.93 -2.70 0.18
C ASP A 144 -10.63 -3.51 -0.01
N LEU A 145 -9.52 -2.84 -0.33
CA LEU A 145 -8.20 -3.44 -0.50
C LEU A 145 -7.14 -2.73 0.32
N LEU A 146 -6.17 -3.51 0.81
CA LEU A 146 -4.86 -3.01 1.24
C LEU A 146 -3.79 -3.55 0.31
N LEU A 147 -3.01 -2.66 -0.29
CA LEU A 147 -1.82 -3.01 -1.06
C LEU A 147 -0.60 -2.91 -0.16
N ILE A 148 0.13 -4.01 0.01
CA ILE A 148 1.28 -4.09 0.92
C ILE A 148 2.55 -4.14 0.08
N TYR A 149 3.37 -3.10 0.18
CA TYR A 149 4.62 -2.98 -0.54
C TYR A 149 5.84 -3.22 0.36
N ASP A 150 6.93 -3.72 -0.22
CA ASP A 150 8.24 -3.70 0.41
C ASP A 150 8.75 -2.27 0.50
N ALA A 151 8.97 -1.78 1.72
CA ALA A 151 9.50 -0.44 1.93
C ALA A 151 10.89 -0.23 1.32
N ALA A 152 11.68 -1.28 1.12
CA ALA A 152 13.00 -1.18 0.49
C ALA A 152 12.91 -0.84 -1.00
N GLN A 153 11.81 -1.22 -1.68
CA GLN A 153 11.57 -0.99 -3.10
C GLN A 153 10.95 0.38 -3.40
N LEU A 154 10.68 1.18 -2.36
CA LEU A 154 10.11 2.51 -2.46
C LEU A 154 11.10 3.57 -1.95
N ARG A 155 10.94 4.79 -2.46
CA ARG A 155 11.61 6.00 -1.96
C ARG A 155 10.56 6.97 -1.44
N GLU A 156 10.69 7.35 -0.18
CA GLU A 156 9.86 8.39 0.45
C GLU A 156 10.08 9.73 -0.23
N VAL A 157 9.00 10.47 -0.45
CA VAL A 157 8.98 11.82 -0.99
C VAL A 157 8.36 12.75 0.06
N VAL A 158 9.22 13.57 0.67
CA VAL A 158 8.78 14.61 1.60
C VAL A 158 8.09 15.73 0.83
N HIS A 159 6.87 16.07 1.21
CA HIS A 159 6.06 17.11 0.56
C HIS A 159 5.25 17.89 1.59
N GLN A 160 4.39 18.78 1.11
CA GLN A 160 3.51 19.62 1.93
C GLN A 160 2.21 19.78 1.15
N TYR A 161 1.08 19.64 1.82
CA TYR A 161 -0.21 19.91 1.19
C TYR A 161 -0.45 21.42 1.13
N GLU A 162 -1.20 21.86 0.12
CA GLU A 162 -1.59 23.27 -0.03
C GLU A 162 -2.30 23.78 1.24
N GLY A 163 -1.93 24.98 1.70
CA GLY A 163 -2.50 25.61 2.89
C GLY A 163 -2.07 25.00 4.23
N ARG A 164 -1.08 24.10 4.26
CA ARG A 164 -0.54 23.52 5.50
C ARG A 164 0.92 23.88 5.71
N ASP A 165 1.31 24.17 6.95
CA ASP A 165 2.72 24.46 7.31
C ASP A 165 3.55 23.20 7.60
N ASP A 166 2.89 22.07 7.85
CA ASP A 166 3.58 20.83 8.21
C ASP A 166 4.01 20.00 6.99
N ARG A 167 5.24 19.47 7.05
CA ARG A 167 5.77 18.54 6.04
C ARG A 167 5.26 17.13 6.28
N LYS A 168 4.87 16.46 5.20
CA LYS A 168 4.37 15.08 5.16
C LYS A 168 5.36 14.11 4.53
N ARG A 169 5.20 12.83 4.87
CA ARG A 169 6.11 11.71 4.55
C ARG A 169 5.36 10.44 4.13
N ASP A 170 4.16 10.63 3.60
CA ASP A 170 3.26 9.58 3.14
C ASP A 170 3.28 9.43 1.61
N GLY A 171 4.03 10.26 0.88
CA GLY A 171 4.25 10.12 -0.56
C GLY A 171 5.44 9.21 -0.88
N TYR A 172 5.29 8.34 -1.88
CA TYR A 172 6.31 7.39 -2.33
C TYR A 172 6.43 7.36 -3.84
N VAL A 173 7.64 7.08 -4.32
CA VAL A 173 7.92 6.66 -5.70
C VAL A 173 8.56 5.28 -5.71
N PHE A 174 8.32 4.52 -6.78
CA PHE A 174 9.01 3.26 -6.99
C PHE A 174 10.49 3.52 -7.29
N ARG A 175 11.37 2.71 -6.70
CA ARG A 175 12.81 2.77 -7.04
C ARG A 175 13.07 2.30 -8.46
N ASP A 176 12.34 1.26 -8.88
CA ASP A 176 12.34 0.74 -10.23
C ASP A 176 10.92 0.85 -10.82
N PRO A 177 10.65 1.89 -11.63
CA PRO A 177 9.31 2.14 -12.17
C PRO A 177 8.87 1.13 -13.24
N ASP A 178 9.80 0.35 -13.80
CA ASP A 178 9.49 -0.68 -14.80
C ASP A 178 9.23 -2.04 -14.15
N ARG A 179 9.55 -2.18 -12.86
CA ARG A 179 9.40 -3.41 -12.06
C ARG A 179 8.50 -3.23 -10.83
N LYS A 180 7.51 -2.35 -10.93
CA LYS A 180 6.54 -2.07 -9.83
C LYS A 180 5.90 -3.32 -9.23
N PRO A 181 5.48 -4.36 -10.00
CA PRO A 181 4.90 -5.57 -9.42
C PRO A 181 5.81 -6.26 -8.40
N GLU A 182 7.13 -6.15 -8.54
CA GLU A 182 8.09 -6.78 -7.61
C GLU A 182 8.16 -6.07 -6.25
N ALA A 183 7.71 -4.82 -6.18
CA ALA A 183 7.57 -4.11 -4.92
C ALA A 183 6.35 -4.59 -4.11
N LEU A 184 5.36 -5.23 -4.75
CA LEU A 184 4.10 -5.62 -4.13
C LEU A 184 4.25 -6.99 -3.45
N LEU A 185 4.22 -7.00 -2.12
CA LEU A 185 4.34 -8.21 -1.30
C LEU A 185 3.01 -8.96 -1.18
N GLY A 186 1.89 -8.23 -1.15
CA GLY A 186 0.57 -8.83 -1.04
C GLY A 186 -0.57 -7.84 -1.16
N ILE A 187 -1.78 -8.39 -1.28
CA ILE A 187 -3.04 -7.67 -1.35
C ILE A 187 -3.99 -8.29 -0.33
N ALA A 188 -4.44 -7.50 0.64
CA ALA A 188 -5.51 -7.92 1.56
C ALA A 188 -6.86 -7.45 1.03
N LYS A 189 -7.78 -8.38 0.78
CA LYS A 189 -9.17 -8.10 0.41
C LYS A 189 -10.03 -8.10 1.68
N LEU A 190 -10.73 -7.00 1.94
CA LEU A 190 -11.59 -6.85 3.11
C LEU A 190 -13.00 -7.32 2.76
N SER A 191 -13.33 -8.57 3.10
CA SER A 191 -14.65 -9.16 2.84
C SER A 191 -15.65 -8.79 3.93
N ARG A 192 -16.91 -9.12 3.67
CA ARG A 192 -18.02 -9.06 4.62
C ARG A 192 -18.44 -10.45 5.02
#